data_AF-A0A946HYL3-F1
#
_entry.id   AF-A0A946HYL3-F1
#
_cell.length_a   1.000
_cell.length_b   1.000
_cell.length_c   1.000
_cell.angle_alpha   90.00
_cell.angle_beta   90.00
_cell.angle_gamma   90.00
#
_symmetry.space_group_name_H-M   'P 1'
#
loop_
_entity.id
_entity.type
_entity.pdbx_description
1 polymer ?
#
loop_
_entity_poly.entity_id
_entity_poly.type
_entity_poly.pdbx_seq_one_letter_code
_entity_poly.pdbx_strand_id
1 'polypeptide(L)' 'MEFRVSVIKDGRELVHEIVSAPSEGNITGAIIRVVAAAREIESPLYPFQVDVRDA' A
#
# COMPACT_ATOMS: atom_id res chain seq x y z
N MET A 1 5.74 16.30 5.47
CA MET A 1 5.64 14.93 6.02
C MET A 1 4.91 14.10 4.99
N GLU A 2 5.55 13.03 4.56
CA GLU A 2 5.05 12.14 3.52
C GLU A 2 5.06 10.72 4.06
N PHE A 3 4.05 9.93 3.71
CA PHE A 3 4.00 8.51 4.06
C PHE A 3 4.07 7.66 2.81
N ARG A 4 4.78 6.55 2.91
CA ARG A 4 4.77 5.47 1.94
C ARG A 4 3.80 4.39 2.41
N VAL A 5 2.82 4.07 1.57
CA VAL A 5 1.88 2.96 1.77
C VAL A 5 2.23 1.88 0.76
N SER A 6 2.56 0.68 1.23
CA SER A 6 3.07 -0.40 0.38
C SER A 6 2.35 -1.72 0.65
N VAL A 7 2.18 -2.54 -0.40
CA VAL A 7 1.71 -3.92 -0.24
C VAL A 7 2.90 -4.87 -0.31
N ILE A 8 3.09 -5.66 0.75
CA ILE A 8 4.14 -6.66 0.86
C ILE A 8 3.52 -8.05 0.80
N LYS A 9 4.04 -8.92 -0.08
CA LYS A 9 3.68 -10.33 -0.16
C LYS A 9 4.96 -11.16 -0.22
N ASP A 10 5.06 -12.24 0.55
CA ASP A 10 6.23 -13.12 0.59
C ASP A 10 7.57 -12.37 0.78
N GLY A 11 7.55 -11.29 1.56
CA GLY A 11 8.73 -10.45 1.82
C GLY A 11 9.12 -9.48 0.69
N ARG A 12 8.38 -9.43 -0.43
CA ARG A 12 8.59 -8.48 -1.53
C ARG A 12 7.49 -7.41 -1.58
N GLU A 13 7.90 -6.18 -1.89
CA GLU A 13 6.98 -5.09 -2.22
C GLU A 13 6.42 -5.31 -3.63
N LEU A 14 5.08 -5.34 -3.76
CA LEU A 14 4.40 -5.45 -5.04
C LEU A 14 4.12 -4.07 -5.65
N VAL A 15 3.63 -3.15 -4.82
CA VAL A 15 3.24 -1.80 -5.21
C VAL A 15 3.29 -0.89 -3.99
N HIS A 16 3.59 0.39 -4.22
CA HIS A 16 3.50 1.44 -3.20
C HIS A 16 2.91 2.72 -3.78
N GLU A 17 2.44 3.59 -2.88
CA GLU A 17 2.01 4.95 -3.16
C GLU A 17 2.63 5.89 -2.11
N ILE A 18 3.01 7.10 -2.52
CA ILE A 18 3.45 8.17 -1.61
C ILE A 18 2.30 9.14 -1.38
N VAL A 19 1.96 9.37 -0.12
CA VAL A 19 0.92 10.29 0.31
C VAL A 19 1.56 11.52 0.93
N SER A 20 1.56 12.61 0.18
CA SER A 20 1.91 13.94 0.71
C SER A 20 0.70 14.52 1.46
N ALA A 21 0.93 15.19 2.60
CA ALA A 21 -0.13 15.67 3.51
C ALA A 21 -1.04 14.54 4.05
N PRO A 22 -0.48 13.66 4.90
CA PRO A 22 -1.20 12.52 5.45
C PRO A 22 -2.37 12.96 6.32
N SER A 23 -3.54 12.43 6.00
CA SER A 23 -4.73 12.43 6.83
C SER A 23 -5.26 11.00 6.88
N GLU A 24 -6.06 10.66 7.89
CA GLU A 24 -6.67 9.33 8.00
C GLU A 24 -7.41 8.93 6.71
N GLY A 25 -8.15 9.88 6.12
CA GLY A 25 -8.85 9.67 4.85
C GLY A 25 -7.91 9.43 3.67
N ASN A 26 -6.84 10.21 3.55
CA ASN A 26 -5.87 10.06 2.46
C ASN A 26 -5.11 8.73 2.56
N ILE A 27 -4.68 8.34 3.77
CA ILE A 27 -4.00 7.07 4.02
C ILE A 27 -4.93 5.89 3.74
N THR A 28 -6.17 5.91 4.25
CA THR A 28 -7.17 4.87 3.98
C THR A 28 -7.42 4.73 2.48
N GLY A 29 -7.58 5.85 1.78
CA GLY A 29 -7.74 5.86 0.32
C GLY A 29 -6.53 5.27 -0.42
N ALA A 30 -5.31 5.60 0.01
CA ALA A 30 -4.08 5.04 -0.54
C ALA A 30 -4.00 3.53 -0.32
N ILE A 31 -4.32 3.03 0.89
CA ILE A 31 -4.39 1.60 1.19
C ILE A 31 -5.31 0.87 0.22
N ILE A 32 -6.52 1.39 -0.02
CA ILE A 32 -7.48 0.79 -0.95
C ILE A 32 -6.89 0.73 -2.37
N ARG A 33 -6.28 1.82 -2.85
CA ARG A 33 -5.68 1.90 -4.19
C ARG A 33 -4.51 0.93 -4.35
N VAL A 34 -3.57 0.90 -3.41
CA VAL A 34 -2.40 0.00 -3.51
C VAL A 34 -2.81 -1.46 -3.39
N VAL A 35 -3.81 -1.81 -2.56
CA VAL A 35 -4.32 -3.19 -2.47
C VAL A 35 -5.03 -3.59 -3.76
N ALA A 36 -5.83 -2.71 -4.35
CA ALA A 36 -6.47 -2.98 -5.64
C ALA A 36 -5.42 -3.22 -6.74
N ALA A 37 -4.41 -2.34 -6.84
CA ALA A 37 -3.31 -2.51 -7.79
C ALA A 37 -2.52 -3.81 -7.55
N ALA A 38 -2.24 -4.16 -6.29
CA ALA A 38 -1.54 -5.39 -5.95
C ALA A 38 -2.29 -6.65 -6.40
N ARG A 39 -3.64 -6.63 -6.36
CA ARG A 39 -4.48 -7.76 -6.84
C ARG A 39 -4.42 -7.95 -8.34
N GLU A 40 -4.19 -6.88 -9.10
CA GLU A 40 -4.02 -6.95 -10.56
C GLU A 40 -2.65 -7.54 -10.92
N ILE A 41 -1.63 -7.30 -10.09
CA ILE A 41 -0.29 -7.86 -10.25
C ILE A 41 -0.26 -9.33 -9.84
N GLU A 42 -0.91 -9.70 -8.74
CA GLU A 42 -0.83 -11.04 -8.17
C GLU A 42 -2.15 -11.57 -7.60
N SER A 43 -2.54 -12.75 -8.05
CA SER A 43 -3.77 -13.43 -7.64
C SER A 43 -3.51 -14.93 -7.39
N PRO A 44 -3.86 -15.47 -6.19
CA PRO A 44 -4.49 -14.78 -5.07
C PRO A 44 -3.50 -13.88 -4.29
N LEU A 45 -3.95 -12.67 -3.94
CA LEU A 45 -3.11 -11.74 -3.18
C LEU A 45 -2.87 -12.23 -1.74
N TYR A 46 -3.81 -12.92 -1.11
CA TYR A 46 -3.65 -13.41 0.26
C TYR A 46 -2.59 -14.54 0.37
N PRO A 47 -1.79 -14.60 1.44
CA PRO A 47 -1.63 -13.59 2.49
C PRO A 47 -0.80 -12.39 2.01
N PHE A 48 -1.05 -11.20 2.56
CA PHE A 48 -0.27 -9.99 2.31
C PHE A 48 -0.29 -9.08 3.55
N GLN A 49 0.66 -8.15 3.62
CA GLN A 49 0.73 -7.09 4.61
C GLN A 49 0.61 -5.73 3.91
N VAL A 50 -0.04 -4.78 4.58
CA VAL A 50 0.06 -3.36 4.24
C VAL A 50 1.07 -2.73 5.19
N ASP A 51 2.12 -2.14 4.62
CA ASP A 51 3.16 -1.40 5.34
C ASP A 51 2.93 0.10 5.16
N VAL A 52 2.89 0.85 6.26
CA VAL A 52 2.71 2.31 6.27
C VAL A 52 3.83 2.91 7.11
N ARG A 53 4.68 3.72 6.49
CA ARG A 53 5.88 4.31 7.12
C ARG A 53 6.15 5.70 6.57
N ASP A 54 6.95 6.49 7.30
CA ASP A 54 7.47 7.75 6.76
C ASP A 54 8.26 7.47 5.47
N ALA A 55 8.05 8.32 4.45
CA ALA A 55 8.65 8.18 3.13
C ALA A 55 10.11 8.66 3.06
#